data_AF-A0A1J3J6K2-F1
#
_entry.id   AF-A0A1J3J6K2-F1
#
_cell.length_a   1.000
_cell.length_b   1.000
_cell.length_c   1.000
_cell.angle_alpha   90.00
_cell.angle_beta   90.00
_cell.angle_gamma   90.00
#
_symmetry.space_group_name_H-M   'P 1'
#
loop_
_entity.id
_entity.type
_entity.pdbx_description
1 polymer ?
#
loop_
_entity_poly.entity_id
_entity_poly.type
_entity_poly.pdbx_seq_one_letter_code
_entity_poly.pdbx_strand_id
1 'polypeptide(L)'
;NPFARIGRVFLEAVKNRRKHDLDLANPNENLLLLAHHNSKQFRFLDRAAVSCELAEVEEAKAVLRLAPIWMACLGYAIVFAQSPTFFTKQGATMDRTISPGLVVPAATFQSFISISVVVFIPIYDRLFVPMARSFTQNPSGITML
;
A
#
# COMPACT_ATOMS: atom_id res chain seq x y z
N ASN A 1 -19.60 -0.57 -9.47
CA ASN A 1 -18.18 -0.94 -9.19
C ASN A 1 -17.32 0.30 -9.01
N PRO A 2 -16.81 0.55 -7.79
CA PRO A 2 -15.91 1.69 -7.49
C PRO A 2 -14.70 1.73 -8.43
N PHE A 3 -14.08 0.58 -8.71
CA PHE A 3 -12.96 0.48 -9.66
C PHE A 3 -13.30 0.91 -11.09
N ALA A 4 -14.53 0.65 -11.55
CA ALA A 4 -14.98 1.08 -12.88
C ALA A 4 -15.19 2.61 -12.95
N ARG A 5 -15.59 3.23 -11.84
CA ARG A 5 -15.72 4.70 -11.73
C ARG A 5 -14.35 5.37 -11.76
N ILE A 6 -13.43 4.88 -10.93
CA ILE A 6 -12.03 5.34 -10.91
C ILE A 6 -11.40 5.17 -12.30
N GLY A 7 -11.57 4.00 -12.93
CA GLY A 7 -11.07 3.76 -14.30
C GLY A 7 -11.66 4.71 -15.36
N ARG A 8 -12.94 5.07 -15.23
CA ARG A 8 -13.59 6.07 -16.11
C ARG A 8 -12.98 7.45 -15.92
N VAL A 9 -12.70 7.87 -14.70
CA VAL A 9 -12.04 9.16 -14.40
C VAL A 9 -10.66 9.22 -15.05
N PHE A 10 -9.86 8.15 -14.94
CA PHE A 10 -8.57 8.07 -15.63
C PHE A 10 -8.72 8.15 -17.15
N LEU A 11 -9.69 7.44 -17.73
CA LEU A 11 -9.97 7.46 -19.16
C LEU A 11 -10.37 8.87 -19.65
N GLU A 12 -11.29 9.52 -18.95
CA GLU A 12 -11.76 10.87 -19.28
C GLU A 12 -10.67 11.93 -19.05
N ALA A 13 -9.82 11.79 -18.03
CA ALA A 13 -8.63 12.64 -17.85
C ALA A 13 -7.67 12.56 -19.06
N VAL A 14 -7.43 11.35 -19.57
CA VAL A 14 -6.56 11.10 -20.74
C VAL A 14 -7.21 11.60 -22.03
N LYS A 15 -8.52 11.41 -22.19
CA LYS A 15 -9.29 11.87 -23.35
C LYS A 15 -9.39 13.40 -23.39
N ASN A 16 -9.64 14.05 -22.26
CA ASN A 16 -9.70 15.51 -22.16
C ASN A 16 -8.32 16.16 -22.25
N ARG A 17 -7.22 15.45 -21.95
CA ARG A 17 -5.86 15.90 -22.30
C ARG A 17 -5.70 16.15 -23.80
N ARG A 18 -6.39 15.40 -24.66
CA ARG A 18 -6.36 15.55 -26.12
C ARG A 18 -7.24 16.71 -26.61
N LYS A 19 -8.33 17.01 -25.90
CA LYS A 19 -9.26 18.11 -26.23
C LYS A 19 -8.78 19.48 -25.75
N HIS A 20 -8.15 19.57 -24.57
CA HIS A 20 -7.61 20.82 -24.04
C HIS A 20 -6.50 21.42 -24.95
N ASP A 21 -5.84 20.60 -25.77
CA ASP A 21 -4.88 21.05 -26.79
C ASP A 21 -5.59 21.73 -27.99
N LEU A 22 -6.87 21.42 -28.21
CA LEU A 22 -7.73 21.99 -29.25
C LEU A 22 -8.56 23.19 -28.74
N ASP A 23 -8.92 23.23 -27.44
CA ASP A 23 -9.73 24.30 -26.82
C ASP A 23 -8.92 25.51 -26.33
N LEU A 24 -7.58 25.49 -26.43
CA LEU A 24 -6.73 26.66 -26.13
C LEU A 24 -6.98 27.87 -27.07
N ALA A 25 -7.95 27.74 -27.99
CA ALA A 25 -8.46 28.79 -28.85
C ALA A 25 -9.67 29.57 -28.28
N ASN A 26 -10.26 29.18 -27.14
CA ASN A 26 -11.41 29.89 -26.57
C ASN A 26 -11.28 30.15 -25.04
N PRO A 27 -10.96 31.40 -24.61
CA PRO A 27 -10.42 31.67 -23.27
C PRO A 27 -11.44 31.79 -22.11
N ASN A 28 -12.76 31.67 -22.34
CA ASN A 28 -13.75 32.20 -21.38
C ASN A 28 -14.29 31.21 -20.32
N GLU A 29 -13.99 29.91 -20.37
CA GLU A 29 -14.44 28.93 -19.35
C GLU A 29 -13.44 28.68 -18.21
N ASN A 30 -12.25 29.28 -18.28
CA ASN A 30 -11.11 28.95 -17.40
C ASN A 30 -11.21 29.48 -15.96
N LEU A 31 -12.20 30.32 -15.65
CA LEU A 31 -12.21 31.13 -14.42
C LEU A 31 -12.95 30.46 -13.25
N LEU A 32 -13.91 29.56 -13.52
CA LEU A 32 -14.66 28.87 -12.47
C LEU A 32 -13.96 27.62 -11.91
N LEU A 33 -13.08 26.99 -12.71
CA LEU A 33 -12.46 25.71 -12.33
C LEU A 33 -11.15 25.88 -11.53
N LEU A 34 -10.62 27.10 -11.51
CA LEU A 34 -9.33 27.44 -10.90
C LEU A 34 -9.44 27.69 -9.38
N ALA A 35 -10.60 28.08 -8.87
CA ALA A 35 -10.77 28.59 -7.51
C ALA A 35 -10.74 27.51 -6.41
N HIS A 36 -10.95 26.23 -6.73
CA HIS A 36 -11.00 25.16 -5.71
C HIS A 36 -9.76 24.24 -5.70
N HIS A 37 -8.77 24.52 -6.54
CA HIS A 37 -7.66 23.61 -6.83
C HIS A 37 -6.49 23.73 -5.83
N ASN A 38 -6.69 23.31 -4.58
CA ASN A 38 -5.67 23.40 -3.53
C ASN A 38 -4.74 22.18 -3.40
N SER A 39 -4.79 21.21 -4.33
CA SER A 39 -3.86 20.07 -4.34
C SER A 39 -3.09 20.02 -5.66
N LYS A 40 -1.83 20.47 -5.63
CA LYS A 40 -0.89 20.41 -6.77
C LYS A 40 -0.52 18.97 -7.16
N GLN A 41 -0.94 17.96 -6.39
CA GLN A 41 -0.60 16.57 -6.62
C GLN A 41 -1.59 15.95 -7.63
N PHE A 42 -1.06 15.34 -8.71
CA PHE A 42 -1.84 14.69 -9.78
C PHE A 42 -2.78 15.61 -10.58
N ARG A 43 -2.29 16.79 -10.98
CA ARG A 43 -3.02 17.81 -11.79
C ARG A 43 -3.63 17.30 -13.09
N PHE A 44 -3.16 16.18 -13.62
CA PHE A 44 -3.72 15.61 -14.84
C PHE A 44 -5.15 15.08 -14.63
N LEU A 45 -5.49 14.67 -13.40
CA LEU A 45 -6.82 14.15 -13.06
C LEU A 45 -7.87 15.24 -12.97
N ASP A 46 -7.48 16.49 -12.70
CA ASP A 46 -8.40 17.63 -12.70
C ASP A 46 -9.06 17.86 -14.07
N ARG A 47 -8.45 17.37 -15.15
CA ARG A 47 -9.00 17.42 -16.51
C ARG A 47 -10.25 16.54 -16.67
N ALA A 48 -10.44 15.54 -15.81
CA ALA A 48 -11.65 14.73 -15.81
C ALA A 48 -12.85 15.45 -15.19
N ALA A 49 -12.64 16.53 -14.41
CA ALA A 49 -13.72 17.28 -13.77
C ALA A 49 -14.68 17.97 -14.78
N VAL A 50 -14.29 18.05 -16.06
CA VAL A 50 -15.14 18.53 -17.16
C VAL A 50 -16.26 17.52 -17.50
N SER A 51 -16.03 16.23 -17.25
CA SER A 51 -16.94 15.13 -17.62
C SER A 51 -17.37 14.25 -16.43
N CYS A 52 -16.76 14.43 -15.26
CA CYS A 52 -16.94 13.60 -14.07
C CYS A 52 -17.17 14.46 -12.82
N GLU A 53 -17.82 13.89 -11.81
CA GLU A 53 -18.06 14.56 -10.53
C GLU A 53 -16.74 14.78 -9.78
N LEU A 54 -16.61 15.92 -9.07
CA LEU A 54 -15.41 16.25 -8.31
C LEU A 54 -15.06 15.18 -7.26
N ALA A 55 -16.07 14.56 -6.64
CA ALA A 55 -15.89 13.47 -5.69
C ALA A 55 -15.19 12.25 -6.34
N GLU A 56 -15.57 11.87 -7.56
CA GLU A 56 -14.93 10.75 -8.28
C GLU A 56 -13.47 11.06 -8.65
N VAL A 57 -13.16 12.33 -8.96
CA VAL A 57 -11.80 12.80 -9.23
C VAL A 57 -10.93 12.76 -7.97
N GLU A 58 -11.47 13.17 -6.83
CA GLU A 58 -10.78 13.14 -5.55
C GLU A 58 -10.54 11.70 -5.06
N GLU A 59 -11.51 10.80 -5.22
CA GLU A 59 -11.34 9.36 -4.96
C GLU A 59 -10.20 8.77 -5.80
N ALA A 60 -10.14 9.08 -7.10
CA ALA A 60 -9.06 8.62 -7.97
C ALA A 60 -7.69 9.16 -7.54
N LYS A 61 -7.61 10.41 -7.10
CA LYS A 61 -6.39 11.00 -6.53
C LYS A 61 -5.98 10.28 -5.24
N ALA A 62 -6.92 9.98 -4.35
CA ALA A 62 -6.65 9.25 -3.11
C ALA A 62 -6.07 7.86 -3.38
N VAL A 63 -6.61 7.11 -4.34
CA VAL A 63 -6.08 5.81 -4.77
C VAL A 63 -4.65 5.93 -5.31
N LEU A 64 -4.38 6.96 -6.12
CA LEU A 64 -3.04 7.19 -6.67
C LEU A 64 -2.03 7.60 -5.59
N ARG A 65 -2.46 8.24 -4.50
CA ARG A 65 -1.63 8.51 -3.30
C ARG A 65 -1.29 7.23 -2.53
N LEU A 66 -2.15 6.21 -2.58
CA LEU A 66 -1.91 4.92 -1.91
C LEU A 66 -0.96 4.01 -2.71
N ALA A 67 -0.90 4.17 -4.04
CA ALA A 67 -0.03 3.40 -4.91
C ALA A 67 1.45 3.33 -4.47
N PRO A 68 2.15 4.44 -4.14
CA PRO A 68 3.54 4.37 -3.67
C PRO A 68 3.71 3.60 -2.36
N ILE A 69 2.75 3.68 -1.44
CA ILE A 69 2.76 2.92 -0.18
C ILE A 69 2.62 1.43 -0.49
N TRP A 70 1.66 1.07 -1.35
CA TRP A 70 1.48 -0.31 -1.79
C TRP A 70 2.73 -0.87 -2.48
N MET A 71 3.39 -0.07 -3.33
CA MET A 71 4.65 -0.44 -3.98
C MET A 71 5.78 -0.67 -2.98
N ALA A 72 5.88 0.15 -1.93
CA ALA A 72 6.86 -0.06 -0.86
C ALA A 72 6.61 -1.39 -0.11
N CYS A 73 5.35 -1.77 0.08
CA CYS A 73 4.98 -3.07 0.68
C CYS A 73 5.32 -4.28 -0.22
N LEU A 74 5.44 -4.10 -1.53
CA LEU A 74 5.69 -5.19 -2.47
C LEU A 74 7.05 -5.88 -2.24
N GLY A 75 8.09 -5.12 -1.89
CA GLY A 75 9.41 -5.68 -1.61
C GLY A 75 9.39 -6.66 -0.42
N TYR A 76 8.68 -6.30 0.64
CA TYR A 76 8.45 -7.20 1.78
C TYR A 76 7.68 -8.46 1.36
N ALA A 77 6.60 -8.31 0.58
CA ALA A 77 5.79 -9.43 0.12
C ALA A 77 6.60 -10.44 -0.71
N ILE A 78 7.51 -9.97 -1.57
CA ILE A 78 8.39 -10.82 -2.37
C ILE A 78 9.32 -11.64 -1.48
N VAL A 79 10.00 -11.00 -0.52
CA VAL A 79 10.91 -11.68 0.42
C VAL A 79 10.16 -12.70 1.27
N PHE A 80 8.96 -12.33 1.74
CA PHE A 80 8.10 -13.21 2.49
C PHE A 80 7.68 -14.45 1.68
N ALA A 81 7.33 -14.30 0.41
CA ALA A 81 6.95 -15.40 -0.47
C ALA A 81 8.12 -16.38 -0.77
N GLN A 82 9.35 -15.89 -0.77
CA GLN A 82 10.55 -16.71 -0.97
C GLN A 82 11.05 -17.41 0.29
N SER A 83 10.74 -16.86 1.46
CA SER A 83 11.14 -17.43 2.76
C SER A 83 10.83 -18.94 2.89
N PRO A 84 9.60 -19.44 2.61
CA PRO A 84 9.31 -20.87 2.73
C PRO A 84 10.12 -21.77 1.80
N THR A 85 10.54 -21.28 0.64
CA THR A 85 11.22 -22.10 -0.37
C THR A 85 12.73 -22.08 -0.15
N PHE A 86 13.32 -20.89 -0.03
CA PHE A 86 14.75 -20.71 0.13
C PHE A 86 15.26 -21.32 1.43
N PHE A 87 14.63 -21.03 2.57
CA PHE A 87 15.06 -21.57 3.86
C PHE A 87 14.83 -23.07 3.98
N THR A 88 13.79 -23.62 3.36
CA THR A 88 13.60 -25.08 3.32
C THR A 88 14.69 -25.75 2.48
N LYS A 89 15.06 -25.17 1.33
CA LYS A 89 16.14 -25.69 0.48
C LYS A 89 17.50 -25.58 1.16
N GLN A 90 17.78 -24.46 1.80
CA GLN A 90 18.99 -24.27 2.61
C GLN A 90 19.03 -25.27 3.76
N GLY A 91 17.94 -25.40 4.52
CA GLY A 91 17.83 -26.36 5.62
C GLY A 91 18.03 -27.80 5.17
N ALA A 92 17.58 -28.18 3.96
CA ALA A 92 17.79 -29.51 3.42
C ALA A 92 19.27 -29.85 3.18
N THR A 93 20.12 -28.84 2.95
CA THR A 93 21.58 -29.00 2.79
C THR A 93 22.36 -28.95 4.09
N MET A 94 21.74 -28.53 5.20
CA MET A 94 22.37 -28.51 6.52
C MET A 94 22.33 -29.90 7.17
N ASP A 95 23.24 -30.15 8.11
CA ASP A 95 23.10 -31.31 8.99
C ASP A 95 21.87 -31.14 9.88
N ARG A 96 20.98 -32.12 9.82
CA ARG A 96 19.67 -32.14 10.49
C ARG A 96 19.58 -33.26 11.52
N THR A 97 20.71 -33.88 11.86
CA THR A 97 20.77 -34.93 12.89
C THR A 97 20.78 -34.29 14.29
N ILE A 98 19.78 -34.61 15.11
CA ILE A 98 19.73 -34.17 16.52
C ILE A 98 20.19 -35.30 17.46
N SER A 99 19.90 -36.55 17.09
CA SER A 99 20.38 -37.75 17.77
C SER A 99 20.56 -38.89 16.76
N PRO A 100 21.27 -39.98 17.11
CA PRO A 100 21.32 -41.16 16.27
C PRO A 100 19.90 -41.64 15.95
N GLY A 101 19.53 -41.65 14.66
CA GLY A 101 18.20 -42.03 14.17
C GLY A 101 17.14 -40.92 14.13
N LEU A 102 17.41 -39.71 14.64
CA LEU A 102 16.48 -38.58 14.57
C LEU A 102 16.99 -37.50 13.61
N VAL A 103 16.42 -37.49 12.40
CA VAL A 103 16.67 -36.47 11.38
C VAL A 103 15.46 -35.55 11.30
N VAL A 104 15.63 -34.27 11.60
CA VAL A 104 14.54 -33.29 11.49
C VAL A 104 14.26 -32.99 10.02
N PRO A 105 13.02 -33.06 9.54
CA PRO A 105 12.68 -32.61 8.19
C PRO A 105 12.96 -31.11 8.01
N ALA A 106 13.55 -30.71 6.88
CA ALA A 106 13.84 -29.29 6.62
C ALA A 106 12.58 -28.41 6.65
N ALA A 107 11.42 -28.97 6.30
CA ALA A 107 10.12 -28.28 6.34
C ALA A 107 9.69 -27.89 7.77
N THR A 108 10.21 -28.55 8.81
CA THR A 108 9.93 -28.19 10.22
C THR A 108 10.52 -26.81 10.56
N PHE A 109 11.46 -26.28 9.77
CA PHE A 109 11.90 -24.90 9.94
C PHE A 109 10.81 -23.88 9.61
N GLN A 110 9.83 -24.24 8.77
CA GLN A 110 8.70 -23.37 8.44
C GLN A 110 7.84 -23.04 9.67
N SER A 111 7.69 -23.99 10.62
CA SER A 111 6.89 -23.75 11.83
C SER A 111 7.50 -22.73 12.79
N PHE A 112 8.81 -22.44 12.69
CA PHE A 112 9.43 -21.38 13.49
C PHE A 112 8.82 -20.01 13.19
N ILE A 113 8.38 -19.74 11.95
CA ILE A 113 7.73 -18.48 11.59
C ILE A 113 6.42 -18.35 12.38
N SER A 114 5.58 -19.38 12.37
CA SER A 114 4.32 -19.39 13.11
C SER A 114 4.52 -19.27 14.62
N ILE A 115 5.47 -20.01 15.19
CA ILE A 115 5.80 -19.92 16.62
C ILE A 115 6.30 -18.51 16.97
N SER A 116 7.17 -17.94 16.14
CA SER A 116 7.67 -16.57 16.34
C SER A 116 6.52 -15.57 16.36
N VAL A 117 5.60 -15.62 15.39
CA VAL A 117 4.42 -14.72 15.37
C VAL A 117 3.60 -14.86 16.65
N VAL A 118 3.31 -16.09 17.08
CA VAL A 118 2.54 -16.36 18.31
C VAL A 118 3.24 -15.81 19.56
N VAL A 119 4.57 -15.82 19.62
CA VAL A 119 5.35 -15.26 20.73
C VAL A 119 5.46 -13.73 20.63
N PHE A 120 5.63 -13.19 19.43
CA PHE A 120 5.79 -11.76 19.21
C PHE A 120 4.50 -10.97 19.43
N ILE A 121 3.31 -11.54 19.15
CA ILE A 121 2.02 -10.89 19.41
C ILE A 121 1.88 -10.44 20.87
N PRO A 122 1.95 -11.33 21.89
CA PRO A 122 1.81 -10.92 23.28
C PRO A 122 2.95 -10.00 23.73
N ILE A 123 4.17 -10.15 23.20
CA ILE A 123 5.28 -9.23 23.47
C ILE A 123 4.95 -7.82 22.96
N TYR A 124 4.44 -7.71 21.74
CA TYR A 124 4.03 -6.44 21.15
C TYR A 124 2.91 -5.80 22.00
N ASP A 125 1.85 -6.54 22.29
CA ASP A 125 0.68 -6.04 23.00
C ASP A 125 0.94 -5.71 24.48
N ARG A 126 1.82 -6.47 25.15
CA ARG A 126 2.05 -6.34 26.60
C ARG A 126 3.28 -5.53 26.96
N LEU A 127 4.28 -5.42 26.08
CA LEU A 127 5.50 -4.67 26.36
C LEU A 127 5.62 -3.44 25.47
N PHE A 128 5.52 -3.61 24.15
CA PHE A 128 5.71 -2.48 23.22
C PHE A 128 4.56 -1.47 23.28
N VAL A 129 3.30 -1.91 23.27
CA VAL A 129 2.14 -1.00 23.33
C VAL A 129 2.13 -0.13 24.60
N PRO A 130 2.27 -0.67 25.83
CA PRO A 130 2.29 0.18 27.02
C PRO A 130 3.54 1.06 27.10
N MET A 131 4.70 0.59 26.64
CA MET A 131 5.91 1.42 26.56
C MET A 131 5.73 2.59 25.58
N ALA A 132 5.17 2.32 24.40
CA ALA A 132 4.83 3.34 23.42
C ALA A 132 3.83 4.36 23.98
N ARG A 133 2.75 3.90 24.65
CA ARG A 133 1.79 4.77 25.36
C ARG A 133 2.46 5.63 26.43
N SER A 134 3.39 5.06 27.20
CA SER A 134 4.12 5.80 28.23
C SER A 134 5.00 6.89 27.63
N PHE A 135 5.56 6.67 26.44
CA PHE A 135 6.43 7.64 25.76
C PHE A 135 5.64 8.68 24.97
N THR A 136 4.54 8.31 24.31
CA THR A 136 3.71 9.21 23.50
C THR A 136 2.61 9.93 24.29
N GLN A 137 2.35 9.52 25.54
CA GLN A 137 1.24 9.99 26.40
C GLN A 137 -0.15 9.99 25.73
N ASN A 138 -0.31 9.21 24.65
CA ASN A 138 -1.57 9.02 23.95
C ASN A 138 -2.20 7.69 24.42
N PRO A 139 -3.49 7.66 24.84
CA PRO A 139 -4.15 6.43 25.28
C PRO A 139 -4.15 5.30 24.23
N SER A 140 -3.97 5.62 22.95
CA SER A 140 -3.86 4.64 21.85
C SER A 140 -2.43 4.22 21.51
N GLY A 141 -1.40 4.89 22.05
CA GLY A 141 0.02 4.56 21.86
C GLY A 141 0.63 5.03 20.53
N ILE A 142 -0.10 4.94 19.42
CA ILE A 142 0.30 5.40 18.09
C ILE A 142 -0.81 6.31 17.52
N THR A 143 -0.45 7.48 17.02
CA THR A 143 -1.40 8.39 16.34
C THR A 143 -1.91 7.74 15.07
N MET A 144 -3.23 7.53 14.98
CA MET A 144 -3.91 7.07 13.77
C MET A 144 -3.89 8.23 12.75
N LEU A 145 -3.33 7.98 11.57
CA LEU A 145 -3.18 8.97 10.48
C LEU A 145 -4.39 8.96 9.55
#